data_AF-A0A9Q0PKI4-F1
#
_entry.id   AF-A0A9Q0PKI4-F1
#
_cell.length_a   1.000
_cell.length_b   1.000
_cell.length_c   1.000
_cell.angle_alpha   90.00
_cell.angle_beta   90.00
_cell.angle_gamma   90.00
#
_symmetry.space_group_name_H-M   'P 1'
#
loop_
_entity.id
_entity.type
_entity.pdbx_description
1 polymer ?
#
loop_
_entity_poly.entity_id
_entity_poly.type
_entity_poly.pdbx_seq_one_letter_code
_entity_poly.pdbx_strand_id
1 'polypeptide(L)'
;MFGFRKSPANNKHSKQSSVNPPASSTSNPFDSDDEPNAKQTLHHGKRTSSEPILSVPNDAFDDRDRYKNDFRDSGGLENQSVQELEKYATHKAEETTKSVNNCLRIAEDIRQDATRTLDMLHAQGEQISRTHNMAVDMDKDLSKGEKLLNNLGGMFSKPWKAKKTRDITGPFDHSRKTFQTEPIQQRRKREAGFSS
;
A
#
# COMPACT_ATOMS: atom_id res chain seq x y z
N MET A 1 49.81 52.38 -4.77
CA MET A 1 49.37 53.74 -5.10
C MET A 1 47.99 53.65 -5.75
N PHE A 2 47.05 54.45 -5.23
CA PHE A 2 45.73 54.86 -5.73
C PHE A 2 45.63 54.95 -7.29
N GLY A 3 44.50 54.76 -7.99
CA GLY A 3 43.10 54.56 -7.61
C GLY A 3 42.17 54.73 -8.85
N PHE A 4 41.01 54.07 -8.80
CA PHE A 4 39.66 54.38 -9.33
C PHE A 4 39.45 55.31 -10.55
N ARG A 5 38.51 54.90 -11.44
CA ARG A 5 37.17 55.51 -11.76
C ARG A 5 36.58 54.78 -13.02
N LYS A 6 35.29 54.61 -13.31
CA LYS A 6 33.95 54.66 -12.68
C LYS A 6 32.95 54.37 -13.84
N SER A 7 31.96 53.49 -13.68
CA SER A 7 30.78 53.28 -14.59
C SER A 7 29.74 54.43 -14.40
N PRO A 8 28.45 54.41 -14.88
CA PRO A 8 27.68 53.63 -15.89
C PRO A 8 26.68 54.49 -16.75
N ALA A 9 25.92 53.89 -17.70
CA ALA A 9 24.49 54.18 -18.05
C ALA A 9 24.10 53.43 -19.36
N ASN A 10 23.21 52.43 -19.37
CA ASN A 10 21.74 52.47 -19.35
C ASN A 10 21.10 52.88 -20.69
N ASN A 11 20.47 51.92 -21.39
CA ASN A 11 19.24 52.20 -22.14
C ASN A 11 18.37 50.93 -22.30
N LYS A 12 17.22 50.94 -21.64
CA LYS A 12 16.01 50.15 -21.94
C LYS A 12 15.24 50.96 -23.01
N HIS A 13 14.49 50.47 -23.99
CA HIS A 13 13.41 49.48 -24.06
C HIS A 13 13.02 49.26 -25.54
N SER A 14 12.54 48.07 -25.92
CA SER A 14 11.30 47.88 -26.70
C SER A 14 11.02 46.38 -26.89
N LYS A 15 9.78 45.97 -26.61
CA LYS A 15 9.24 44.60 -26.70
C LYS A 15 8.82 44.28 -28.14
N GLN A 16 8.88 43.01 -28.55
CA GLN A 16 7.74 42.30 -29.19
C GLN A 16 8.03 40.80 -29.53
N SER A 17 7.06 39.96 -29.15
CA SER A 17 6.52 38.75 -29.83
C SER A 17 7.45 37.54 -30.09
N SER A 18 7.34 36.44 -29.33
CA SER A 18 6.45 35.27 -29.58
C SER A 18 6.84 34.44 -30.81
N VAL A 19 7.41 33.23 -30.63
CA VAL A 19 6.86 31.92 -31.06
C VAL A 19 7.59 30.79 -30.32
N ASN A 20 6.84 29.91 -29.63
CA ASN A 20 7.31 28.70 -28.94
C ASN A 20 7.55 27.52 -29.92
N PRO A 21 8.51 26.61 -29.69
CA PRO A 21 8.57 25.32 -30.38
C PRO A 21 7.56 24.31 -29.79
N PRO A 22 7.06 23.35 -30.59
CA PRO A 22 5.93 22.48 -30.22
C PRO A 22 6.32 21.47 -29.14
N ALA A 23 5.51 21.45 -28.08
CA ALA A 23 5.54 20.45 -27.02
C ALA A 23 5.13 19.08 -27.57
N SER A 24 6.08 18.14 -27.60
CA SER A 24 5.78 16.72 -27.68
C SER A 24 5.44 16.24 -26.28
N SER A 25 4.16 15.99 -26.03
CA SER A 25 3.64 15.39 -24.81
C SER A 25 4.15 13.96 -24.67
N THR A 26 5.29 13.77 -24.01
CA THR A 26 5.64 12.50 -23.38
C THR A 26 5.52 12.72 -21.88
N SER A 27 4.34 12.43 -21.35
CA SER A 27 4.08 12.43 -19.91
C SER A 27 4.96 11.37 -19.25
N ASN A 28 5.97 11.80 -18.49
CA ASN A 28 6.67 10.92 -17.55
C ASN A 28 5.72 10.65 -16.36
N PRO A 29 5.54 9.38 -15.94
CA PRO A 29 4.54 9.00 -14.94
C PRO A 29 4.96 9.28 -13.49
N PHE A 30 6.07 9.98 -13.27
CA PHE A 30 6.67 10.22 -11.94
C PHE A 30 6.69 11.69 -11.52
N ASP A 31 6.20 12.61 -12.36
CA ASP A 31 6.33 14.05 -12.13
C ASP A 31 4.94 14.71 -11.96
N SER A 32 4.29 14.42 -10.84
CA SER A 32 3.12 15.18 -10.37
C SER A 32 3.51 15.88 -9.09
N ASP A 33 4.08 17.06 -9.25
CA ASP A 33 4.35 18.03 -8.18
C ASP A 33 3.06 18.83 -7.95
N ASP A 34 2.42 18.67 -6.78
CA ASP A 34 1.18 19.36 -6.41
C ASP A 34 1.46 20.21 -5.15
N GLU A 35 1.79 21.49 -5.36
CA GLU A 35 1.97 22.51 -4.31
C GLU A 35 0.61 23.16 -3.96
N PRO A 36 0.16 23.16 -2.69
CA PRO A 36 -1.15 23.72 -2.34
C PRO A 36 -1.09 25.24 -2.10
N ASN A 37 -1.67 26.01 -3.03
CA ASN A 37 -1.98 27.44 -2.84
C ASN A 37 -3.07 27.63 -1.76
N ALA A 38 -2.68 28.25 -0.65
CA ALA A 38 -3.54 28.53 0.48
C ALA A 38 -4.51 29.69 0.19
N LYS A 39 -5.76 29.41 -0.23
CA LYS A 39 -6.98 30.20 0.08
C LYS A 39 -8.24 29.32 0.08
N GLN A 40 -8.70 28.99 1.28
CA GLN A 40 -10.07 28.67 1.72
C GLN A 40 -11.10 28.23 0.65
N THR A 41 -11.41 26.94 0.63
CA THR A 41 -12.76 26.38 0.88
C THR A 41 -12.62 24.86 0.93
N LEU A 42 -13.08 24.26 2.04
CA LEU A 42 -13.35 22.84 2.29
C LEU A 42 -13.09 21.88 1.11
N HIS A 43 -12.03 21.08 1.17
CA HIS A 43 -12.06 19.63 0.94
C HIS A 43 -10.78 19.03 1.53
N HIS A 44 -10.95 18.22 2.58
CA HIS A 44 -9.85 17.53 3.26
C HIS A 44 -9.12 16.60 2.27
N GLY A 45 -7.79 16.58 2.37
CA GLY A 45 -6.91 15.81 1.52
C GLY A 45 -7.30 14.33 1.45
N LYS A 46 -7.05 13.75 0.27
CA LYS A 46 -7.11 12.31 -0.02
C LYS A 46 -6.13 11.57 0.89
N ARG A 47 -6.58 11.26 2.10
CA ARG A 47 -5.98 10.29 3.00
C ARG A 47 -6.45 8.90 2.55
N THR A 48 -5.53 7.96 2.50
CA THR A 48 -5.82 6.53 2.49
C THR A 48 -6.50 6.18 3.81
N SER A 49 -7.81 6.42 3.92
CA SER A 49 -8.61 6.04 5.08
C SER A 49 -9.86 5.33 4.58
N SER A 50 -9.73 4.04 4.32
CA SER A 50 -10.86 3.12 4.50
C SER A 50 -10.96 2.77 5.98
N GLU A 51 -11.10 3.78 6.83
CA GLU A 51 -11.75 3.58 8.12
C GLU A 51 -13.26 3.58 7.84
N PRO A 52 -14.01 2.54 8.22
CA PRO A 52 -15.44 2.54 8.02
C PRO A 52 -16.04 3.61 8.94
N ILE A 53 -16.43 4.75 8.37
CA ILE A 53 -17.24 5.74 9.09
C ILE A 53 -18.61 5.09 9.28
N LEU A 54 -18.79 4.53 10.46
CA LEU A 54 -20.00 3.89 10.93
C LEU A 54 -20.97 4.98 11.37
N SER A 55 -21.64 5.62 10.40
CA SER A 55 -22.78 6.49 10.69
C SER A 55 -23.97 5.62 11.11
N VAL A 56 -24.04 5.30 12.40
CA VAL A 56 -25.26 4.77 13.03
C VAL A 56 -26.24 5.93 13.17
N PRO A 57 -27.46 5.87 12.60
CA PRO A 57 -28.53 6.76 13.01
C PRO A 57 -28.85 6.45 14.48
N ASN A 58 -28.45 7.34 15.38
CA ASN A 58 -28.88 7.35 16.77
C ASN A 58 -30.28 7.97 16.81
N ASP A 59 -31.31 7.17 16.54
CA ASP A 59 -32.71 7.55 16.77
C ASP A 59 -33.37 6.50 17.67
N ALA A 60 -32.92 6.40 18.93
CA ALA A 60 -33.61 5.69 20.02
C ALA A 60 -33.02 6.09 21.38
N PHE A 61 -32.99 7.39 21.68
CA PHE A 61 -32.62 7.90 23.00
C PHE A 61 -33.79 7.66 23.96
N ASP A 62 -33.80 6.50 24.63
CA ASP A 62 -34.26 6.39 26.05
C ASP A 62 -34.24 4.96 26.61
N ASP A 63 -34.15 3.91 25.77
CA ASP A 63 -34.16 2.51 26.25
C ASP A 63 -32.77 1.85 26.25
N ARG A 64 -31.84 2.31 25.40
CA ARG A 64 -30.46 1.78 25.31
C ARG A 64 -29.66 2.01 26.59
N ASP A 65 -29.82 3.15 27.25
CA ASP A 65 -29.05 3.50 28.44
C ASP A 65 -29.59 2.84 29.71
N ARG A 66 -30.88 2.46 29.76
CA ARG A 66 -31.50 1.84 30.96
C ARG A 66 -30.84 0.52 31.35
N TYR A 67 -30.46 -0.28 30.37
CA TYR A 67 -29.90 -1.61 30.59
C TYR A 67 -28.37 -1.66 30.58
N LYS A 68 -27.72 -0.51 30.38
CA LYS A 68 -26.27 -0.42 30.23
C LYS A 68 -25.51 -0.73 31.52
N ASN A 69 -26.13 -0.45 32.66
CA ASN A 69 -25.55 -0.65 33.99
C ASN A 69 -25.93 -1.99 34.63
N ASP A 70 -26.55 -2.93 33.87
CA ASP A 70 -26.95 -4.25 34.37
C ASP A 70 -27.72 -4.19 35.72
N PHE A 71 -28.60 -3.20 35.87
CA PHE A 71 -29.40 -2.92 37.08
C PHE A 71 -28.61 -2.61 38.36
N ARG A 72 -27.32 -2.27 38.27
CA ARG A 72 -26.51 -1.87 39.45
C ARG A 72 -27.16 -0.74 40.26
N ASP A 73 -27.70 0.26 39.58
CA ASP A 73 -28.31 1.43 40.22
C ASP A 73 -29.72 1.15 40.78
N SER A 74 -30.30 0.01 40.38
CA SER A 74 -31.66 -0.42 40.74
C SER A 74 -31.68 -1.54 41.78
N GLY A 75 -30.54 -1.79 42.43
CA GLY A 75 -30.42 -2.81 43.47
C GLY A 75 -30.18 -4.23 42.98
N GLY A 76 -29.79 -4.42 41.71
CA GLY A 76 -29.53 -5.75 41.16
C GLY A 76 -30.72 -6.38 40.44
N LEU A 77 -30.47 -7.55 39.85
CA LEU A 77 -31.39 -8.26 38.96
C LEU A 77 -32.60 -8.81 39.73
N GLU A 78 -32.40 -9.20 40.98
CA GLU A 78 -33.38 -9.77 41.90
C GLU A 78 -34.48 -8.79 42.34
N ASN A 79 -34.22 -7.49 42.21
CA ASN A 79 -35.16 -6.42 42.58
C ASN A 79 -36.00 -5.94 41.38
N GLN A 80 -35.93 -6.63 40.24
CA GLN A 80 -36.66 -6.30 39.02
C GLN A 80 -37.90 -7.18 38.81
N SER A 81 -38.88 -6.65 38.09
CA SER A 81 -40.06 -7.42 37.68
C SER A 81 -39.70 -8.42 36.57
N VAL A 82 -40.46 -9.51 36.47
CA VAL A 82 -40.26 -10.53 35.42
C VAL A 82 -40.34 -9.92 34.00
N GLN A 83 -41.22 -8.94 33.80
CA GLN A 83 -41.38 -8.24 32.51
C GLN A 83 -40.13 -7.42 32.16
N GLU A 84 -39.49 -6.79 33.16
CA GLU A 84 -38.27 -6.02 32.97
C GLU A 84 -37.08 -6.93 32.64
N LEU A 85 -37.01 -8.10 33.29
CA LEU A 85 -36.01 -9.13 33.01
C LEU A 85 -36.14 -9.69 31.58
N GLU A 86 -37.36 -9.91 31.10
CA GLU A 86 -37.64 -10.35 29.74
C GLU A 86 -37.19 -9.30 28.70
N LYS A 87 -37.51 -8.02 28.95
CA LYS A 87 -37.08 -6.91 28.10
C LYS A 87 -35.56 -6.77 28.09
N TYR A 88 -34.91 -6.91 29.25
CA TYR A 88 -33.45 -6.92 29.35
C TYR A 88 -32.80 -8.07 28.57
N ALA A 89 -33.32 -9.29 28.70
CA ALA A 89 -32.82 -10.44 27.96
C ALA A 89 -32.93 -10.22 26.44
N THR A 90 -34.07 -9.70 25.99
CA THR A 90 -34.31 -9.35 24.58
C THR A 90 -33.34 -8.27 24.10
N HIS A 91 -33.19 -7.19 24.88
CA HIS A 91 -32.26 -6.11 24.58
C HIS A 91 -30.80 -6.58 24.50
N LYS A 92 -30.36 -7.41 25.45
CA LYS A 92 -28.98 -7.93 25.48
C LYS A 92 -28.72 -8.91 24.32
N ALA A 93 -29.73 -9.70 23.93
CA ALA A 93 -29.68 -10.55 22.75
C ALA A 93 -29.61 -9.72 21.46
N GLU A 94 -30.38 -8.63 21.35
CA GLU A 94 -30.35 -7.72 20.20
C GLU A 94 -28.97 -7.06 20.05
N GLU A 95 -28.41 -6.52 21.14
CA GLU A 95 -27.09 -5.88 21.12
C GLU A 95 -25.97 -6.87 20.76
N THR A 96 -26.03 -8.07 21.32
CA THR A 96 -25.08 -9.15 20.98
C THR A 96 -25.20 -9.51 19.51
N THR A 97 -26.42 -9.67 18.99
CA THR A 97 -26.67 -10.00 17.58
C THR A 97 -26.19 -8.90 16.65
N LYS A 98 -26.43 -7.63 16.99
CA LYS A 98 -25.95 -6.48 16.23
C LYS A 98 -24.43 -6.41 16.18
N SER A 99 -23.76 -6.68 17.31
CA SER A 99 -22.31 -6.74 17.38
C SER A 99 -21.75 -7.88 16.53
N VAL A 100 -22.30 -9.10 16.65
CA VAL A 100 -21.90 -10.27 15.86
C VAL A 100 -22.11 -10.04 14.36
N ASN A 101 -23.23 -9.43 13.97
CA ASN A 101 -23.52 -9.11 12.57
C ASN A 101 -22.49 -8.10 12.02
N ASN A 102 -22.11 -7.09 12.80
CA ASN A 102 -21.06 -6.16 12.41
C ASN A 102 -19.71 -6.87 12.21
N CYS A 103 -19.31 -7.73 13.15
CA CYS A 103 -18.09 -8.55 13.00
C CYS A 103 -18.13 -9.41 11.73
N LEU A 104 -19.28 -10.00 11.40
CA LEU A 104 -19.45 -10.81 10.19
C LEU A 104 -19.24 -9.96 8.92
N ARG A 105 -19.82 -8.76 8.88
CA ARG A 105 -19.66 -7.84 7.75
C ARG A 105 -18.20 -7.43 7.57
N ILE A 106 -17.51 -7.08 8.66
CA ILE A 106 -16.08 -6.73 8.62
C ILE A 106 -15.24 -7.91 8.11
N ALA A 107 -15.51 -9.13 8.59
CA ALA A 107 -14.81 -10.32 8.14
C ALA A 107 -15.02 -10.59 6.64
N GLU A 108 -16.23 -10.34 6.14
CA GLU A 108 -16.56 -10.44 4.72
C GLU A 108 -15.83 -9.41 3.87
N ASP A 109 -15.81 -8.15 4.30
CA ASP A 109 -15.10 -7.06 3.64
C ASP A 109 -13.58 -7.37 3.57
N ILE A 110 -13.00 -7.85 4.68
CA ILE A 110 -11.59 -8.29 4.73
C ILE A 110 -11.33 -9.42 3.72
N ARG A 111 -12.23 -10.40 3.62
CA ARG A 111 -12.08 -11.51 2.67
C ARG A 111 -12.07 -11.01 1.23
N GLN A 112 -12.97 -10.08 0.90
CA GLN A 112 -13.05 -9.51 -0.44
C GLN A 112 -11.80 -8.70 -0.78
N ASP A 113 -11.32 -7.86 0.13
CA ASP A 113 -10.13 -7.04 -0.09
C ASP A 113 -8.84 -7.87 -0.15
N ALA A 114 -8.74 -8.93 0.66
CA ALA A 114 -7.64 -9.89 0.58
C ALA A 114 -7.60 -10.59 -0.78
N THR A 115 -8.76 -10.95 -1.33
CA THR A 115 -8.87 -11.58 -2.66
C THR A 115 -8.37 -10.63 -3.75
N ARG A 116 -8.84 -9.38 -3.77
CA ARG A 116 -8.36 -8.35 -4.71
C ARG A 116 -6.85 -8.12 -4.58
N THR A 117 -6.35 -8.08 -3.35
CA THR A 117 -4.90 -7.94 -3.09
C THR A 117 -4.12 -9.12 -3.66
N LEU A 118 -4.63 -10.34 -3.51
CA LEU A 118 -4.00 -11.54 -4.05
C LEU A 118 -3.96 -11.53 -5.59
N ASP A 119 -5.03 -11.08 -6.24
CA ASP A 119 -5.07 -10.92 -7.70
C ASP A 119 -4.03 -9.88 -8.18
N MET A 120 -3.93 -8.75 -7.48
CA MET A 120 -2.94 -7.72 -7.78
C MET A 120 -1.50 -8.23 -7.59
N LEU A 121 -1.23 -8.95 -6.50
CA LEU A 121 0.08 -9.55 -6.25
C LEU A 121 0.45 -10.56 -7.33
N HIS A 122 -0.51 -11.37 -7.78
CA HIS A 122 -0.28 -12.33 -8.85
C HIS A 122 0.07 -11.62 -10.16
N ALA A 123 -0.70 -10.61 -10.55
CA ALA A 123 -0.43 -9.80 -11.75
C ALA A 123 0.95 -9.12 -11.70
N GLN A 124 1.33 -8.56 -10.54
CA GLN A 124 2.66 -7.98 -10.34
C GLN A 124 3.77 -9.05 -10.44
N GLY A 125 3.56 -10.23 -9.86
CA GLY A 125 4.50 -11.35 -9.95
C GLY A 125 4.74 -11.80 -11.40
N GLU A 126 3.68 -11.85 -12.22
CA GLU A 126 3.82 -12.12 -13.65
C GLU A 126 4.60 -11.02 -14.37
N GLN A 127 4.33 -9.74 -14.08
CA GLN A 127 5.02 -8.62 -14.71
C GLN A 127 6.53 -8.65 -14.41
N ILE A 128 6.91 -8.94 -13.17
CA ILE A 128 8.31 -9.08 -12.77
C ILE A 128 8.94 -10.24 -13.53
N SER A 129 8.25 -11.37 -13.65
CA SER A 129 8.74 -12.55 -14.37
C SER A 129 8.95 -12.27 -15.86
N ARG A 130 8.02 -11.56 -16.51
CA ARG A 130 8.15 -11.14 -17.91
C ARG A 130 9.34 -10.19 -18.10
N THR A 131 9.48 -9.20 -17.22
CA THR A 131 10.59 -8.25 -17.26
C THR A 131 11.94 -8.95 -17.05
N HIS A 132 12.00 -9.93 -16.15
CA HIS A 132 13.21 -10.73 -15.94
C HIS A 132 13.61 -11.50 -17.20
N ASN A 133 12.67 -12.21 -17.84
CA ASN A 133 12.95 -12.95 -19.07
C ASN A 133 13.45 -12.03 -20.19
N MET A 134 12.83 -10.85 -20.34
CA MET A 134 13.30 -9.84 -21.30
C MET A 134 14.72 -9.38 -21.01
N ALA A 135 15.06 -9.14 -19.74
CA ALA A 135 16.42 -8.75 -19.35
C ALA A 135 17.45 -9.85 -19.64
N VAL A 136 17.11 -11.11 -19.35
CA VAL A 136 17.94 -12.28 -19.67
C VAL A 136 18.16 -12.42 -21.17
N ASP A 137 17.14 -12.20 -21.99
CA ASP A 137 17.27 -12.29 -23.45
C ASP A 137 18.11 -11.15 -24.02
N MET A 138 17.97 -9.93 -23.49
CA MET A 138 18.86 -8.81 -23.83
C MET A 138 20.32 -9.11 -23.50
N ASP A 139 20.62 -9.73 -22.36
CA ASP A 139 21.99 -10.10 -21.99
C ASP A 139 22.61 -11.15 -22.94
N LYS A 140 21.80 -12.12 -23.37
CA LYS A 140 22.20 -13.08 -24.41
C LYS A 140 22.51 -12.39 -25.73
N ASP A 141 21.68 -11.43 -26.14
CA ASP A 141 21.86 -10.73 -27.41
C ASP A 141 23.07 -9.78 -27.37
N LEU A 142 23.31 -9.10 -26.25
CA LEU A 142 24.53 -8.34 -26.01
C LEU A 142 25.78 -9.23 -26.07
N SER A 143 25.72 -10.43 -25.49
CA SER A 143 26.81 -11.42 -25.55
C SER A 143 27.09 -11.91 -26.98
N LYS A 144 26.05 -12.10 -27.82
CA LYS A 144 26.22 -12.42 -29.25
C LYS A 144 26.81 -11.24 -30.02
N GLY A 145 26.32 -10.03 -29.75
CA GLY A 145 26.82 -8.79 -30.36
C GLY A 145 28.31 -8.56 -30.09
N GLU A 146 28.76 -8.80 -28.86
CA GLU A 146 30.18 -8.74 -28.50
C GLU A 146 31.02 -9.72 -29.34
N LYS A 147 30.58 -10.98 -29.45
CA LYS A 147 31.29 -12.00 -30.27
C LYS A 147 31.41 -11.56 -31.73
N LEU A 148 30.33 -11.02 -32.30
CA LEU A 148 30.34 -10.51 -33.68
C LEU A 148 31.32 -9.34 -33.83
N LEU A 149 31.27 -8.34 -32.95
CA LEU A 149 32.19 -7.20 -32.98
C LEU A 149 33.66 -7.61 -32.82
N ASN A 150 33.93 -8.62 -32.01
CA ASN A 150 35.27 -9.20 -31.88
C ASN A 150 35.73 -9.90 -33.17
N ASN A 151 34.84 -10.64 -33.84
CA ASN A 151 35.15 -11.33 -35.10
C ASN A 151 35.37 -10.35 -36.27
N LEU A 152 34.71 -9.18 -36.28
CA LEU A 152 34.86 -8.17 -37.34
C LEU A 152 36.25 -7.51 -37.36
N GLY A 153 36.99 -7.54 -36.25
CA GLY A 153 38.36 -7.01 -36.17
C GLY A 153 38.50 -5.48 -36.36
N GLY A 154 39.73 -4.98 -36.28
CA GLY A 154 40.07 -3.61 -36.68
C GLY A 154 39.44 -2.50 -35.82
N MET A 155 38.65 -1.63 -36.45
CA MET A 155 38.04 -0.44 -35.84
C MET A 155 36.75 -0.76 -35.03
N PHE A 156 36.14 -1.93 -35.23
CA PHE A 156 34.86 -2.30 -34.61
C PHE A 156 35.02 -3.02 -33.26
N SER A 157 36.12 -3.73 -33.04
CA SER A 157 36.42 -4.44 -31.77
C SER A 157 37.06 -3.56 -30.69
N LYS A 158 37.47 -2.34 -31.06
CA LYS A 158 38.19 -1.40 -30.19
C LYS A 158 37.27 -0.47 -29.35
N PRO A 159 36.14 0.06 -29.84
CA PRO A 159 35.31 0.99 -29.08
C PRO A 159 34.27 0.31 -28.16
N TRP A 160 33.88 -0.94 -28.43
CA TRP A 160 32.94 -1.68 -27.58
C TRP A 160 33.68 -2.65 -26.65
N LYS A 161 33.71 -2.34 -25.35
CA LYS A 161 34.15 -3.25 -24.29
C LYS A 161 32.98 -3.45 -23.33
N ALA A 162 32.27 -4.57 -23.50
CA ALA A 162 31.14 -4.88 -22.65
C ALA A 162 31.61 -5.00 -21.19
N LYS A 163 31.03 -4.19 -20.30
CA LYS A 163 31.29 -4.31 -18.87
C LYS A 163 30.47 -5.47 -18.34
N LYS A 164 31.12 -6.61 -18.10
CA LYS A 164 30.46 -7.78 -17.52
C LYS A 164 30.19 -7.52 -16.04
N THR A 165 28.93 -7.26 -15.72
CA THR A 165 28.45 -7.12 -14.34
C THR A 165 27.96 -8.50 -13.84
N ARG A 166 27.35 -8.52 -12.64
CA ARG A 166 26.73 -9.73 -12.08
C ARG A 166 25.68 -10.32 -13.03
N ASP A 167 25.55 -11.65 -13.02
CA ASP A 167 24.53 -12.35 -13.78
C ASP A 167 23.13 -11.88 -13.38
N ILE A 168 22.24 -11.77 -14.37
CA ILE A 168 20.84 -11.38 -14.16
C ILE A 168 20.15 -12.51 -13.40
N THR A 169 20.07 -12.36 -12.08
CA THR A 169 19.40 -13.32 -11.20
C THR A 169 17.92 -12.97 -11.11
N GLY A 170 17.06 -13.99 -11.26
CA GLY A 170 15.61 -13.83 -11.19
C GLY A 170 15.08 -13.52 -9.79
N PRO A 171 13.76 -13.25 -9.69
CA PRO A 171 13.09 -13.07 -8.40
C PRO A 171 13.34 -14.26 -7.47
N PHE A 172 13.57 -13.98 -6.20
CA PHE A 172 13.89 -15.01 -5.21
C PHE A 172 12.66 -15.89 -4.97
N ASP A 173 12.67 -17.10 -5.52
CA ASP A 173 11.60 -18.06 -5.36
C ASP A 173 11.62 -18.64 -3.93
N HIS A 174 10.79 -18.06 -3.04
CA HIS A 174 10.60 -18.58 -1.69
C HIS A 174 9.73 -19.85 -1.67
N SER A 175 9.25 -20.35 -2.83
CA SER A 175 8.30 -21.46 -2.94
C SER A 175 8.93 -22.85 -2.75
N ARG A 176 9.66 -23.07 -1.65
CA ARG A 176 9.90 -24.46 -1.20
C ARG A 176 10.33 -24.66 0.24
N LYS A 177 10.02 -23.72 1.13
CA LYS A 177 9.89 -24.09 2.56
C LYS A 177 8.41 -24.28 2.80
N THR A 178 7.93 -25.49 2.51
CA THR A 178 6.71 -26.00 3.13
C THR A 178 6.82 -25.66 4.61
N PHE A 179 5.92 -24.82 5.13
CA PHE A 179 5.68 -24.77 6.57
C PHE A 179 5.17 -26.16 6.92
N GLN A 180 6.09 -27.10 7.13
CA GLN A 180 5.76 -28.36 7.75
C GLN A 180 5.31 -27.98 9.14
N THR A 181 4.00 -27.89 9.31
CA THR A 181 3.38 -27.84 10.62
C THR A 181 3.82 -29.11 11.31
N GLU A 182 4.82 -28.99 12.19
CA GLU A 182 5.27 -30.09 13.03
C GLU A 182 4.03 -30.72 13.69
N PRO A 183 3.79 -32.03 13.52
CA PRO A 183 2.62 -32.67 14.10
C PRO A 183 2.65 -32.44 15.62
N ILE A 184 1.50 -32.06 16.18
CA ILE A 184 1.30 -31.65 17.59
C ILE A 184 1.93 -32.66 18.59
N GLN A 185 2.07 -33.92 18.18
CA GLN A 185 2.75 -34.98 18.94
C GLN A 185 4.25 -34.73 19.19
N GLN A 186 4.95 -34.08 18.25
CA GLN A 186 6.38 -33.76 18.36
C GLN A 186 6.64 -32.61 19.35
N ARG A 187 5.65 -31.72 19.55
CA ARG A 187 5.72 -30.59 20.49
C ARG A 187 5.59 -31.07 21.94
N ARG A 188 4.67 -32.00 22.22
CA ARG A 188 4.48 -32.59 23.57
C ARG A 188 5.70 -33.36 24.08
N LYS A 189 6.46 -34.02 23.19
CA LYS A 189 7.67 -34.77 23.58
C LYS A 189 8.82 -33.86 24.02
N ARG A 190 8.88 -32.62 23.56
CA ARG A 190 9.92 -31.66 23.97
C ARG A 190 9.62 -30.97 25.29
N GLU A 191 8.35 -30.73 25.60
CA GLU A 191 7.93 -30.17 26.89
C GLU A 191 8.03 -31.20 28.04
N ALA A 192 7.85 -32.50 27.74
CA ALA A 192 8.00 -33.57 28.73
C ALA A 192 9.46 -33.92 29.06
N GLY A 193 10.44 -33.47 28.26
CA GLY A 193 11.86 -33.78 28.45
C GLY A 193 12.65 -32.77 29.27
N PHE A 194 12.01 -31.69 29.75
CA PHE A 194 12.68 -30.61 30.50
C PHE A 194 12.39 -30.66 32.01
N SER A 195 11.84 -31.77 32.50
CA SER A 195 11.65 -32.03 33.93
C SER A 195 12.38 -33.30 34.33
N SER A 196 13.68 -33.17 34.58
CA SER A 196 14.48 -34.02 35.48
C SER A 196 15.64 -33.21 36.02
#